data_AF-X1NCN0-F1
#
_entry.id   AF-X1NCN0-F1
#
_cell.length_a   1.000
_cell.length_b   1.000
_cell.length_c   1.000
_cell.angle_alpha   90.00
_cell.angle_beta   90.00
_cell.angle_gamma   90.00
#
_symmetry.space_group_name_H-M   'P 1'
#
loop_
_entity.id
_entity.type
_entity.pdbx_description
1 polymer ?
#
loop_
_entity_poly.entity_id
_entity_poly.type
_entity_poly.pdbx_seq_one_letter_code
_entity_poly.pdbx_strand_id
1 'polypeptide(L)'
;DVAFRGRMKPQKGDFGMFLVGDFSKLVTEGNYEVITADGRSVPFKISNNIYQNALQKHVSYFSSQRCGPSTTGYRGPCHTDDGHRLDNGKHQDVTGGWHDASDLRKYCGSTILGMIGLSRVAETLNPQWDYGRIIEELRWGNKYFLKMQEPTGYIMKYCAGDEDNRPTDNVIGNEDDREIHTEPGGPCTQFNFIAAQAAVVRLTRDTDPVYANKCWNVALRCLDWCRKEKVCRNTQNLGSAIFACVELHRTSGDNIYLDLAAGYAKRLLNLQVTNPIDSRLP
;
A
#
# COMPACT_ATOMS: atom_id res chain seq x y z
N ASP A 1 -5.68 1.14 43.33
CA ASP A 1 -4.44 0.65 43.98
C ASP A 1 -3.20 0.92 43.15
N VAL A 2 -2.02 0.91 43.78
CA VAL A 2 -0.74 1.07 43.06
C VAL A 2 -0.35 -0.28 42.46
N ALA A 3 -0.48 -0.42 41.13
CA ALA A 3 -0.14 -1.66 40.43
C ALA A 3 1.37 -1.82 40.16
N PHE A 4 2.11 -0.72 40.08
CA PHE A 4 3.56 -0.72 39.86
C PHE A 4 4.19 0.55 40.44
N ARG A 5 5.43 0.45 40.93
CA ARG A 5 6.22 1.59 41.39
C ARG A 5 7.64 1.46 40.85
N GLY A 6 8.16 2.53 40.25
CA GLY A 6 9.50 2.58 39.68
C GLY A 6 10.14 3.96 39.83
N ARG A 7 11.44 4.04 39.52
CA ARG A 7 12.19 5.31 39.47
C ARG A 7 12.43 5.69 38.02
N MET A 8 12.09 6.93 37.66
CA MET A 8 12.42 7.47 36.35
C MET A 8 13.90 7.83 36.26
N LYS A 9 14.51 7.64 35.09
CA LYS A 9 15.92 7.91 34.84
C LYS A 9 16.09 8.98 33.76
N PRO A 10 17.06 9.91 33.90
CA PRO A 10 17.38 10.85 32.82
C PRO A 10 17.83 10.11 31.56
N GLN A 11 17.28 10.49 30.41
CA GLN A 11 17.64 9.96 29.11
C GLN A 11 17.64 11.09 28.08
N LYS A 12 18.70 11.15 27.27
CA LYS A 12 18.78 12.08 26.14
C LYS A 12 17.92 11.55 24.99
N GLY A 13 16.97 12.36 24.52
CA GLY A 13 16.24 12.16 23.29
C GLY A 13 16.51 13.28 22.29
N ASP A 14 15.87 13.21 21.13
CA ASP A 14 16.10 14.15 20.01
C ASP A 14 15.77 15.60 20.35
N PHE A 15 14.87 15.82 21.32
CA PHE A 15 14.44 17.15 21.77
C PHE A 15 14.98 17.54 23.15
N GLY A 16 16.00 16.84 23.67
CA GLY A 16 16.67 17.19 24.93
C GLY A 16 16.67 16.08 25.98
N MET A 17 16.69 16.47 27.26
CA MET A 17 16.72 15.52 28.38
C MET A 17 15.31 15.21 28.88
N PHE A 18 15.01 13.93 29.07
CA PHE A 18 13.74 13.42 29.56
C PHE A 18 13.93 12.53 30.78
N LEU A 19 12.91 12.42 31.62
CA LEU A 19 12.82 11.37 32.63
C LEU A 19 12.01 10.21 32.05
N VAL A 20 12.62 9.02 31.97
CA VAL A 20 11.98 7.82 31.41
C VAL A 20 11.72 6.82 32.53
N GLY A 21 10.46 6.41 32.66
CA GLY A 21 10.03 5.33 33.56
C GLY A 21 9.73 4.07 32.76
N ASP A 22 10.33 2.95 33.17
CA ASP A 22 10.06 1.63 32.59
C ASP A 22 9.15 0.81 33.53
N PHE A 23 7.95 0.52 33.05
CA PHE A 23 6.96 -0.32 33.71
C PHE A 23 6.64 -1.58 32.89
N SER A 24 7.53 -2.01 31.98
CA SER A 24 7.32 -3.16 31.10
C SER A 24 7.09 -4.49 31.83
N LYS A 25 7.44 -4.56 33.12
CA LYS A 25 7.12 -5.71 33.98
C LYS A 25 5.65 -5.79 34.38
N LEU A 26 4.89 -4.70 34.27
CA LEU A 26 3.45 -4.68 34.46
C LEU A 26 2.78 -5.14 33.15
N VAL A 27 2.30 -6.39 33.14
CA VAL A 27 1.68 -7.02 31.96
C VAL A 27 0.21 -7.35 32.18
N THR A 28 -0.32 -7.12 33.38
CA THR A 28 -1.72 -7.36 33.70
C THR A 28 -2.62 -6.44 32.86
N GLU A 29 -3.66 -7.00 32.25
CA GLU A 29 -4.59 -6.20 31.47
C GLU A 29 -5.42 -5.29 32.39
N GLY A 30 -5.62 -4.03 31.97
CA GLY A 30 -6.34 -3.06 32.77
C GLY A 30 -6.21 -1.63 32.26
N ASN A 31 -6.89 -0.72 32.94
CA ASN A 31 -6.75 0.72 32.73
C ASN A 31 -5.83 1.28 33.82
N TYR A 32 -4.87 2.09 33.41
CA TYR A 32 -3.80 2.60 34.25
C TYR A 32 -3.58 4.08 34.01
N GLU A 33 -2.96 4.74 34.98
CA GLU A 33 -2.42 6.08 34.88
C GLU A 33 -1.00 6.07 35.43
N VAL A 34 -0.10 6.86 34.85
CA VAL A 34 1.20 7.15 35.45
C VAL A 34 1.04 8.35 36.36
N ILE A 35 1.44 8.21 37.62
CA ILE A 35 1.46 9.30 38.60
C ILE A 35 2.92 9.60 38.95
N THR A 36 3.32 10.86 38.81
CA THR A 36 4.63 11.38 39.21
C THR A 36 4.46 12.47 40.28
N ALA A 37 5.57 13.06 40.73
CA ALA A 37 5.52 14.26 41.57
C ALA A 37 4.90 15.45 40.84
N ASP A 38 5.10 15.53 39.52
CA ASP A 38 4.75 16.67 38.69
C ASP A 38 3.39 16.55 38.01
N GLY A 39 2.71 15.40 38.12
CA GLY A 39 1.37 15.25 37.57
C GLY A 39 0.93 13.81 37.31
N ARG A 40 -0.09 13.69 36.45
CA ARG A 40 -0.69 12.41 36.03
C ARG A 40 -0.79 12.35 34.51
N SER A 41 -0.59 11.16 33.94
CA SER A 41 -0.87 10.92 32.52
C SER A 41 -2.38 10.88 32.27
N VAL A 42 -2.76 10.97 31.00
CA VAL A 42 -4.08 10.46 30.57
C VAL A 42 -4.18 8.96 30.88
N PRO A 43 -5.39 8.42 31.12
CA PRO A 43 -5.60 6.99 31.24
C PRO A 43 -5.14 6.25 29.99
N PHE A 44 -4.48 5.11 30.18
CA PHE A 44 -4.09 4.20 29.10
C PHE A 44 -4.44 2.76 29.46
N LYS A 45 -4.49 1.89 28.45
CA LYS A 45 -4.86 0.48 28.63
C LYS A 45 -3.68 -0.42 28.29
N ILE A 46 -3.42 -1.39 29.16
CA ILE A 46 -2.58 -2.56 28.84
C ILE A 46 -3.53 -3.66 28.43
N SER A 47 -3.35 -4.20 27.22
CA SER A 47 -4.16 -5.31 26.72
C SER A 47 -3.49 -6.01 25.54
N ASN A 48 -3.72 -7.32 25.44
CA ASN A 48 -3.35 -8.15 24.31
C ASN A 48 -4.01 -7.70 22.99
N ASN A 49 -5.15 -7.00 23.06
CA ASN A 49 -5.90 -6.54 21.88
C ASN A 49 -5.85 -5.01 21.70
N ILE A 50 -4.88 -4.32 22.31
CA ILE A 50 -4.86 -2.85 22.35
C ILE A 50 -4.88 -2.19 20.97
N TYR A 51 -4.27 -2.83 19.96
CA TYR A 51 -4.22 -2.31 18.59
C TYR A 51 -5.36 -2.76 17.70
N GLN A 52 -6.24 -3.66 18.16
CA GLN A 52 -7.32 -4.21 17.32
C GLN A 52 -8.25 -3.11 16.77
N ASN A 53 -8.67 -2.17 17.63
CA ASN A 53 -9.54 -1.06 17.19
C ASN A 53 -8.83 -0.14 16.20
N ALA A 54 -7.54 0.13 16.41
CA ALA A 54 -6.74 0.92 15.49
C ALA A 54 -6.66 0.22 14.13
N LEU A 55 -6.33 -1.07 14.08
CA LEU A 55 -6.25 -1.84 12.84
C LEU A 55 -7.59 -1.86 12.08
N GLN A 56 -8.71 -2.08 12.77
CA GLN A 56 -10.04 -2.03 12.16
C GLN A 56 -10.34 -0.66 11.54
N LYS A 57 -9.98 0.44 12.22
CA LYS A 57 -10.13 1.79 11.67
C LYS A 57 -9.31 2.00 10.40
N HIS A 58 -8.07 1.48 10.35
CA HIS A 58 -7.22 1.58 9.15
C HIS A 58 -7.80 0.78 7.99
N VAL A 59 -8.35 -0.41 8.23
CA VAL A 59 -9.03 -1.18 7.17
C VAL A 59 -10.29 -0.44 6.70
N SER A 60 -11.13 0.04 7.62
CA SER A 60 -12.35 0.78 7.27
C SER A 60 -12.09 2.11 6.56
N TYR A 61 -10.92 2.73 6.79
CA TYR A 61 -10.53 3.96 6.10
C TYR A 61 -10.50 3.77 4.57
N PHE A 62 -10.05 2.62 4.06
CA PHE A 62 -10.07 2.34 2.62
C PHE A 62 -11.49 2.31 2.05
N SER A 63 -12.46 1.73 2.79
CA SER A 63 -13.87 1.78 2.37
C SER A 63 -14.37 3.22 2.26
N SER A 64 -13.97 4.08 3.19
CA SER A 64 -14.33 5.50 3.12
C SER A 64 -13.69 6.17 1.90
N GLN A 65 -12.50 5.76 1.45
CA GLN A 65 -11.83 6.34 0.27
C GLN A 65 -12.33 5.81 -1.08
N ARG A 66 -13.32 4.92 -1.12
CA ARG A 66 -13.79 4.32 -2.39
C ARG A 66 -14.31 5.38 -3.38
N CYS A 67 -13.75 5.36 -4.58
CA CYS A 67 -14.15 6.18 -5.73
C CYS A 67 -14.94 5.34 -6.75
N GLY A 68 -15.81 5.96 -7.57
CA GLY A 68 -16.67 5.28 -8.53
C GLY A 68 -18.08 5.02 -7.95
N PRO A 69 -18.76 3.95 -8.39
CA PRO A 69 -20.15 3.68 -8.02
C PRO A 69 -20.32 3.10 -6.59
N SER A 70 -19.40 3.42 -5.67
CA SER A 70 -19.45 2.95 -4.29
C SER A 70 -20.61 3.58 -3.52
N THR A 71 -21.24 2.81 -2.64
CA THR A 71 -22.22 3.32 -1.65
C THR A 71 -21.60 3.55 -0.27
N THR A 72 -20.35 3.15 -0.06
CA THR A 72 -19.65 3.25 1.24
C THR A 72 -18.49 4.26 1.22
N GLY A 73 -18.18 4.82 0.05
CA GLY A 73 -17.22 5.91 -0.07
C GLY A 73 -17.81 7.18 0.54
N TYR A 74 -16.97 8.01 1.17
CA TYR A 74 -17.42 9.22 1.89
C TYR A 74 -18.18 10.22 0.99
N ARG A 75 -17.92 10.18 -0.32
CA ARG A 75 -18.61 10.95 -1.37
C ARG A 75 -19.21 10.06 -2.46
N GLY A 76 -19.44 8.79 -2.17
CA GLY A 76 -19.97 7.84 -3.14
C GLY A 76 -21.49 7.98 -3.34
N PRO A 77 -22.02 7.74 -4.55
CA PRO A 77 -21.30 7.55 -5.81
C PRO A 77 -20.61 8.83 -6.30
N CYS A 78 -19.41 8.70 -6.88
CA CYS A 78 -18.67 9.80 -7.49
C CYS A 78 -17.78 9.30 -8.63
N HIS A 79 -17.49 10.16 -9.60
CA HIS A 79 -16.57 9.86 -10.71
C HIS A 79 -16.92 8.56 -11.44
N THR A 80 -18.21 8.33 -11.68
CA THR A 80 -18.67 7.12 -12.40
C THR A 80 -18.47 7.22 -13.92
N ASP A 81 -17.97 8.37 -14.36
CA ASP A 81 -17.58 8.78 -15.70
C ASP A 81 -16.07 8.70 -15.95
N ASP A 82 -15.27 8.27 -14.97
CA ASP A 82 -13.82 8.07 -15.15
C ASP A 82 -13.53 7.15 -16.33
N GLY A 83 -13.18 7.75 -17.46
CA GLY A 83 -11.84 8.29 -17.67
C GLY A 83 -11.61 8.69 -19.14
N HIS A 84 -10.96 9.82 -19.39
CA HIS A 84 -10.67 10.32 -20.74
C HIS A 84 -9.18 10.17 -21.07
N ARG A 85 -8.84 9.40 -22.12
CA ARG A 85 -7.44 9.14 -22.46
C ARG A 85 -6.79 10.31 -23.21
N LEU A 86 -5.64 10.77 -22.71
CA LEU A 86 -4.88 11.85 -23.34
C LEU A 86 -4.22 11.48 -24.67
N ASP A 87 -3.92 10.21 -24.91
CA ASP A 87 -3.22 9.77 -26.13
C ASP A 87 -4.10 9.72 -27.38
N ASN A 88 -5.41 9.56 -27.21
CA ASN A 88 -6.34 9.35 -28.33
C ASN A 88 -7.73 9.98 -28.16
N GLY A 89 -8.00 10.64 -27.04
CA GLY A 89 -9.27 11.32 -26.75
C GLY A 89 -10.46 10.38 -26.52
N LYS A 90 -10.23 9.08 -26.38
CA LYS A 90 -11.32 8.12 -26.14
C LYS A 90 -11.56 7.94 -24.65
N HIS A 91 -12.82 7.72 -24.32
CA HIS A 91 -13.19 7.27 -22.99
C HIS A 91 -12.70 5.83 -22.74
N GLN A 92 -12.18 5.60 -21.54
CA GLN A 92 -11.86 4.29 -20.98
C GLN A 92 -12.32 4.23 -19.53
N ASP A 93 -13.20 3.27 -19.23
CA ASP A 93 -13.64 3.02 -17.87
C ASP A 93 -12.45 2.61 -16.97
N VAL A 94 -12.09 3.51 -16.05
CA VAL A 94 -11.15 3.32 -14.94
C VAL A 94 -11.81 3.64 -13.60
N THR A 95 -13.14 3.50 -13.51
CA THR A 95 -13.91 3.65 -12.27
C THR A 95 -13.56 2.57 -11.23
N GLY A 96 -13.76 2.90 -9.95
CA GLY A 96 -13.37 2.08 -8.81
C GLY A 96 -12.08 2.57 -8.16
N GLY A 97 -11.49 1.74 -7.31
CA GLY A 97 -10.29 2.12 -6.56
C GLY A 97 -10.59 3.06 -5.40
N TRP A 98 -9.54 3.76 -4.95
CA TRP A 98 -9.59 4.70 -3.85
C TRP A 98 -9.08 6.05 -4.28
N HIS A 99 -9.64 7.11 -3.71
CA HIS A 99 -8.97 8.39 -3.65
C HIS A 99 -7.64 8.23 -2.90
N ASP A 100 -6.57 8.85 -3.40
CA ASP A 100 -5.21 8.61 -2.92
C ASP A 100 -4.95 9.21 -1.53
N ALA A 101 -5.59 10.33 -1.24
CA ALA A 101 -5.42 11.09 0.00
C ALA A 101 -6.75 11.74 0.45
N SER A 102 -6.72 13.01 0.86
CA SER A 102 -7.94 13.80 1.14
C SER A 102 -8.44 14.57 -0.09
N ASP A 103 -7.76 14.40 -1.23
CA ASP A 103 -8.21 14.85 -2.54
C ASP A 103 -9.04 13.75 -3.23
N LEU A 104 -9.45 14.00 -4.47
CA LEU A 104 -10.24 13.10 -5.30
C LEU A 104 -9.36 12.35 -6.32
N ARG A 105 -8.04 12.44 -6.19
CA ARG A 105 -7.07 11.96 -7.18
C ARG A 105 -6.83 10.46 -7.06
N LYS A 106 -6.39 9.81 -8.14
CA LYS A 106 -6.04 8.38 -8.11
C LYS A 106 -4.69 8.15 -8.75
N TYR A 107 -3.65 8.03 -7.92
CA TYR A 107 -2.29 7.78 -8.38
C TYR A 107 -1.94 6.30 -8.32
N CYS A 108 -1.60 5.67 -9.46
CA CYS A 108 -1.20 4.26 -9.43
C CYS A 108 -0.01 3.99 -8.49
N GLY A 109 0.93 4.95 -8.39
CA GLY A 109 2.17 4.79 -7.62
C GLY A 109 2.00 4.80 -6.10
N SER A 110 1.21 5.71 -5.55
CA SER A 110 0.94 5.81 -4.12
C SER A 110 -0.21 4.92 -3.70
N THR A 111 -1.32 4.91 -4.44
CA THR A 111 -2.54 4.18 -4.06
C THR A 111 -2.31 2.66 -4.01
N ILE A 112 -1.41 2.10 -4.85
CA ILE A 112 -1.10 0.66 -4.84
C ILE A 112 -0.50 0.18 -3.51
N LEU A 113 0.12 1.07 -2.74
CA LEU A 113 0.65 0.73 -1.41
C LEU A 113 -0.47 0.30 -0.45
N GLY A 114 -1.70 0.78 -0.66
CA GLY A 114 -2.88 0.31 0.06
C GLY A 114 -3.14 -1.19 -0.13
N MET A 115 -2.97 -1.70 -1.36
CA MET A 115 -3.08 -3.14 -1.66
C MET A 115 -2.01 -3.95 -0.92
N ILE A 116 -0.77 -3.45 -0.86
CA ILE A 116 0.33 -4.10 -0.14
C ILE A 116 0.06 -4.11 1.37
N GLY A 117 -0.36 -2.99 1.94
CA GLY A 117 -0.67 -2.88 3.37
C GLY A 117 -1.82 -3.81 3.79
N LEU A 118 -2.96 -3.73 3.08
CA LEU A 118 -4.13 -4.56 3.35
C LEU A 118 -3.83 -6.06 3.22
N SER A 119 -3.15 -6.46 2.13
CA SER A 119 -2.79 -7.87 1.95
C SER A 119 -1.86 -8.36 3.05
N ARG A 120 -0.93 -7.52 3.53
CA ARG A 120 -0.02 -7.93 4.61
C ARG A 120 -0.72 -8.05 5.96
N VAL A 121 -1.71 -7.21 6.24
CA VAL A 121 -2.59 -7.37 7.42
C VAL A 121 -3.32 -8.71 7.36
N ALA A 122 -3.92 -9.06 6.21
CA ALA A 122 -4.61 -10.34 6.04
C ALA A 122 -3.67 -11.53 6.24
N GLU A 123 -2.51 -11.54 5.57
CA GLU A 123 -1.57 -12.68 5.61
C GLU A 123 -0.89 -12.85 6.97
N THR A 124 -0.57 -11.75 7.66
CA THR A 124 0.22 -11.80 8.90
C THR A 124 -0.66 -12.05 10.11
N LEU A 125 -1.84 -11.40 10.17
CA LEU A 125 -2.68 -11.44 11.37
C LEU A 125 -3.83 -12.44 11.26
N ASN A 126 -4.29 -12.75 10.04
CA ASN A 126 -5.52 -13.49 9.77
C ASN A 126 -6.63 -13.15 10.80
N PRO A 127 -7.04 -11.88 10.89
CA PRO A 127 -7.74 -11.42 12.07
C PRO A 127 -9.17 -11.97 12.12
N GLN A 128 -9.56 -12.55 13.25
CA GLN A 128 -10.92 -13.08 13.45
C GLN A 128 -12.02 -12.01 13.27
N TRP A 129 -11.67 -10.74 13.49
CA TRP A 129 -12.61 -9.63 13.30
C TRP A 129 -12.80 -9.24 11.83
N ASP A 130 -12.02 -9.75 10.89
CA ASP A 130 -12.03 -9.32 9.50
C ASP A 130 -13.35 -9.67 8.79
N TYR A 131 -13.83 -10.90 8.99
CA TYR A 131 -15.01 -11.46 8.30
C TYR A 131 -14.97 -11.27 6.78
N GLY A 132 -13.79 -11.31 6.16
CA GLY A 132 -13.59 -11.15 4.72
C GLY A 132 -13.50 -9.71 4.21
N ARG A 133 -13.63 -8.70 5.08
CA ARG A 133 -13.65 -7.29 4.69
C ARG A 133 -12.34 -6.85 4.01
N ILE A 134 -11.19 -7.33 4.46
CA ILE A 134 -9.91 -7.01 3.82
C ILE A 134 -9.87 -7.55 2.39
N ILE A 135 -10.34 -8.77 2.15
CA ILE A 135 -10.37 -9.36 0.79
C ILE A 135 -11.36 -8.59 -0.09
N GLU A 136 -12.54 -8.24 0.41
CA GLU A 136 -13.49 -7.39 -0.31
C GLU A 136 -12.88 -6.04 -0.68
N GLU A 137 -12.18 -5.40 0.26
CA GLU A 137 -11.54 -4.11 0.04
C GLU A 137 -10.41 -4.21 -1.00
N LEU A 138 -9.56 -5.25 -0.91
CA LEU A 138 -8.56 -5.54 -1.94
C LEU A 138 -9.20 -5.70 -3.33
N ARG A 139 -10.33 -6.40 -3.44
CA ARG A 139 -11.04 -6.57 -4.71
C ARG A 139 -11.60 -5.25 -5.23
N TRP A 140 -12.09 -4.37 -4.34
CA TRP A 140 -12.52 -3.03 -4.71
C TRP A 140 -11.37 -2.19 -5.26
N GLY A 141 -10.28 -2.08 -4.49
CA GLY A 141 -9.08 -1.35 -4.88
C GLY A 141 -8.52 -1.83 -6.22
N ASN A 142 -8.46 -3.15 -6.40
CA ASN A 142 -7.89 -3.77 -7.58
C ASN A 142 -8.68 -3.51 -8.87
N LYS A 143 -9.97 -3.13 -8.80
CA LYS A 143 -10.72 -2.74 -10.01
C LYS A 143 -10.00 -1.66 -10.79
N TYR A 144 -9.49 -0.64 -10.10
CA TYR A 144 -8.77 0.46 -10.71
C TYR A 144 -7.47 -0.01 -11.36
N PHE A 145 -6.58 -0.67 -10.61
CA PHE A 145 -5.27 -1.08 -11.13
C PHE A 145 -5.38 -2.06 -12.31
N LEU A 146 -6.36 -2.97 -12.30
CA LEU A 146 -6.60 -3.89 -13.41
C LEU A 146 -7.06 -3.15 -14.68
N LYS A 147 -7.87 -2.09 -14.54
CA LYS A 147 -8.32 -1.23 -15.64
C LYS A 147 -7.23 -0.27 -16.13
N MET A 148 -6.21 0.00 -15.30
CA MET A 148 -5.06 0.83 -15.65
C MET A 148 -3.96 0.08 -16.42
N GLN A 149 -4.07 -1.24 -16.62
CA GLN A 149 -3.05 -2.01 -17.33
C GLN A 149 -3.23 -2.00 -18.85
N GLU A 150 -2.24 -1.49 -19.57
CA GLU A 150 -2.23 -1.48 -21.03
C GLU A 150 -1.97 -2.87 -21.62
N PRO A 151 -2.40 -3.14 -22.88
CA PRO A 151 -2.16 -4.43 -23.54
C PRO A 151 -0.69 -4.86 -23.54
N THR A 152 0.24 -3.91 -23.62
CA THR A 152 1.69 -4.14 -23.57
C THR A 152 2.22 -4.58 -22.21
N GLY A 153 1.45 -4.41 -21.12
CA GLY A 153 1.70 -5.01 -19.81
C GLY A 153 1.96 -4.03 -18.66
N TYR A 154 2.37 -2.80 -18.94
CA TYR A 154 2.55 -1.79 -17.88
C TYR A 154 1.20 -1.27 -17.37
N ILE A 155 1.20 -0.74 -16.15
CA ILE A 155 0.09 0.09 -15.65
C ILE A 155 0.38 1.58 -15.88
N MET A 156 -0.63 2.30 -16.38
CA MET A 156 -0.61 3.73 -16.64
C MET A 156 -0.36 4.53 -15.35
N LYS A 157 0.02 5.80 -15.47
CA LYS A 157 0.52 6.60 -14.35
C LYS A 157 -0.57 6.98 -13.34
N TYR A 158 -1.70 7.51 -13.81
CA TYR A 158 -2.86 7.87 -12.97
C TYR A 158 -4.10 8.21 -13.81
N CYS A 159 -5.25 8.31 -13.15
CA CYS A 159 -6.45 8.97 -13.65
C CYS A 159 -6.85 10.03 -12.62
N ALA A 160 -7.08 11.26 -13.05
CA ALA A 160 -7.24 12.42 -12.17
C ALA A 160 -6.03 12.63 -11.25
N GLY A 161 -4.89 13.00 -11.83
CA GLY A 161 -3.69 13.38 -11.08
C GLY A 161 -3.45 14.88 -11.12
N ASP A 162 -2.39 15.28 -10.44
CA ASP A 162 -1.81 16.62 -10.40
C ASP A 162 -2.81 17.71 -9.99
N GLU A 163 -3.37 18.49 -10.90
CA GLU A 163 -4.33 19.55 -10.52
C GLU A 163 -5.80 19.07 -10.49
N ASP A 164 -6.08 17.84 -10.93
CA ASP A 164 -7.43 17.31 -11.09
C ASP A 164 -8.03 16.75 -9.78
N ASN A 165 -8.41 17.67 -8.88
CA ASN A 165 -9.10 17.38 -7.61
C ASN A 165 -10.61 17.72 -7.65
N ARG A 166 -11.21 17.76 -8.84
CA ARG A 166 -12.60 18.20 -8.99
C ARG A 166 -13.61 17.05 -8.86
N PRO A 167 -14.83 17.33 -8.36
CA PRO A 167 -15.96 16.45 -8.61
C PRO A 167 -16.34 16.49 -10.10
N THR A 168 -17.10 15.49 -10.55
CA THR A 168 -17.73 15.46 -11.87
C THR A 168 -19.24 15.34 -11.75
N ASP A 169 -19.96 15.63 -12.83
CA ASP A 169 -21.40 15.43 -12.96
C ASP A 169 -21.80 13.96 -13.22
N ASN A 170 -20.80 13.08 -13.38
CA ASN A 170 -20.94 11.65 -13.68
C ASN A 170 -21.44 11.35 -15.10
N VAL A 171 -21.28 12.28 -16.05
CA VAL A 171 -21.69 12.15 -17.45
C VAL A 171 -20.46 12.10 -18.35
N ILE A 172 -20.25 10.96 -19.00
CA ILE A 172 -19.14 10.76 -19.93
C ILE A 172 -19.23 11.70 -21.13
N GLY A 173 -18.11 12.31 -21.50
CA GLY A 173 -17.91 13.00 -22.78
C GLY A 173 -18.16 14.50 -22.73
N ASN A 174 -18.00 15.12 -21.56
CA ASN A 174 -18.17 16.56 -21.35
C ASN A 174 -16.85 17.22 -20.89
N GLU A 175 -16.92 18.48 -20.44
CA GLU A 175 -15.75 19.25 -19.98
C GLU A 175 -15.18 18.80 -18.62
N ASP A 176 -15.95 18.01 -17.84
CA ASP A 176 -15.53 17.56 -16.52
C ASP A 176 -14.94 16.15 -16.44
N ASP A 177 -14.95 15.42 -17.56
CA ASP A 177 -14.20 14.18 -17.77
C ASP A 177 -12.76 14.27 -17.22
N ARG A 178 -12.38 13.29 -16.40
CA ARG A 178 -11.05 13.26 -15.76
C ARG A 178 -10.04 12.50 -16.60
N GLU A 179 -8.86 13.07 -16.71
CA GLU A 179 -7.84 12.62 -17.66
C GLU A 179 -7.07 11.40 -17.17
N ILE A 180 -6.76 10.49 -18.10
CA ILE A 180 -5.85 9.37 -17.90
C ILE A 180 -4.51 9.72 -18.53
N HIS A 181 -3.48 9.72 -17.70
CA HIS A 181 -2.09 9.81 -18.12
C HIS A 181 -1.59 8.42 -18.49
N THR A 182 -1.59 8.15 -19.79
CA THR A 182 -1.37 6.82 -20.35
C THR A 182 0.10 6.41 -20.39
N GLU A 183 1.03 7.32 -20.10
CA GLU A 183 2.44 6.94 -19.96
C GLU A 183 2.63 5.90 -18.83
N PRO A 184 3.64 5.01 -18.93
CA PRO A 184 3.91 4.06 -17.87
C PRO A 184 4.15 4.74 -16.53
N GLY A 185 3.48 4.26 -15.49
CA GLY A 185 3.86 4.59 -14.12
C GLY A 185 5.32 4.23 -13.86
N GLY A 186 5.96 4.93 -12.91
CA GLY A 186 7.39 4.72 -12.61
C GLY A 186 7.71 3.26 -12.24
N PRO A 187 8.97 2.82 -12.33
CA PRO A 187 9.32 1.40 -12.18
C PRO A 187 8.88 0.79 -10.84
N CYS A 188 8.92 1.56 -9.75
CA CYS A 188 8.42 1.12 -8.45
C CYS A 188 6.91 0.85 -8.47
N THR A 189 6.11 1.66 -9.18
CA THR A 189 4.67 1.46 -9.38
C THR A 189 4.40 0.11 -10.04
N GLN A 190 5.16 -0.22 -11.09
CA GLN A 190 5.01 -1.49 -11.82
C GLN A 190 5.34 -2.69 -10.92
N PHE A 191 6.48 -2.65 -10.21
CA PHE A 191 6.87 -3.73 -9.31
C PHE A 191 5.95 -3.87 -8.09
N ASN A 192 5.45 -2.76 -7.55
CA ASN A 192 4.45 -2.81 -6.48
C ASN A 192 3.12 -3.38 -6.97
N PHE A 193 2.71 -3.11 -8.22
CA PHE A 193 1.57 -3.76 -8.83
C PHE A 193 1.78 -5.28 -8.93
N ILE A 194 2.93 -5.73 -9.44
CA ILE A 194 3.28 -7.16 -9.50
C ILE A 194 3.19 -7.82 -8.11
N ALA A 195 3.79 -7.20 -7.10
CA ALA A 195 3.76 -7.69 -5.72
C ALA A 195 2.33 -7.75 -5.15
N ALA A 196 1.53 -6.71 -5.37
CA ALA A 196 0.14 -6.65 -4.93
C ALA A 196 -0.71 -7.74 -5.59
N GLN A 197 -0.56 -7.96 -6.89
CA GLN A 197 -1.28 -9.03 -7.59
C GLN A 197 -0.85 -10.41 -7.08
N ALA A 198 0.45 -10.64 -6.87
CA ALA A 198 0.95 -11.89 -6.31
C ALA A 198 0.38 -12.19 -4.92
N ALA A 199 0.20 -11.16 -4.06
CA ALA A 199 -0.44 -11.30 -2.76
C ALA A 199 -1.94 -11.60 -2.88
N VAL A 200 -2.67 -10.91 -3.78
CA VAL A 200 -4.09 -11.19 -4.06
C VAL A 200 -4.28 -12.64 -4.54
N VAL A 201 -3.39 -13.16 -5.37
CA VAL A 201 -3.42 -14.57 -5.81
C VAL A 201 -3.37 -15.52 -4.61
N ARG A 202 -2.50 -15.28 -3.63
CA ARG A 202 -2.42 -16.14 -2.43
C ARG A 202 -3.66 -16.06 -1.57
N LEU A 203 -4.23 -14.86 -1.42
CA LEU A 203 -5.41 -14.62 -0.61
C LEU A 203 -6.72 -15.13 -1.22
N THR A 204 -6.74 -15.37 -2.55
CA THR A 204 -7.99 -15.70 -3.26
C THR A 204 -7.97 -17.03 -4.00
N ARG A 205 -6.82 -17.72 -4.15
CA ARG A 205 -6.74 -18.96 -4.96
C ARG A 205 -7.70 -20.07 -4.53
N ASP A 206 -7.95 -20.20 -3.23
CA ASP A 206 -8.79 -21.29 -2.70
C ASP A 206 -10.29 -20.96 -2.78
N THR A 207 -10.65 -19.68 -2.73
CA THR A 207 -12.04 -19.20 -2.71
C THR A 207 -12.53 -18.71 -4.07
N ASP A 208 -11.62 -18.23 -4.91
CA ASP A 208 -11.88 -17.70 -6.25
C ASP A 208 -10.66 -17.91 -7.17
N PRO A 209 -10.45 -19.14 -7.67
CA PRO A 209 -9.33 -19.47 -8.54
C PRO A 209 -9.36 -18.72 -9.87
N VAL A 210 -10.53 -18.32 -10.37
CA VAL A 210 -10.66 -17.56 -11.63
C VAL A 210 -10.08 -16.16 -11.45
N TYR A 211 -10.44 -15.48 -10.36
CA TYR A 211 -9.89 -14.17 -10.05
C TYR A 211 -8.40 -14.23 -9.71
N ALA A 212 -7.98 -15.25 -8.97
CA ALA A 212 -6.57 -15.48 -8.70
C ALA A 212 -5.77 -15.65 -10.00
N ASN A 213 -6.25 -16.49 -10.94
CA ASN A 213 -5.58 -16.67 -12.23
C ASN A 213 -5.53 -15.36 -13.05
N LYS A 214 -6.58 -14.54 -13.02
CA LYS A 214 -6.56 -13.21 -13.62
C LYS A 214 -5.45 -12.35 -13.03
N CYS A 215 -5.36 -12.27 -11.69
CA CYS A 215 -4.34 -11.49 -10.98
C CYS A 215 -2.92 -12.00 -11.30
N TRP A 216 -2.74 -13.31 -11.39
CA TRP A 216 -1.46 -13.91 -11.79
C TRP A 216 -1.03 -13.47 -13.19
N ASN A 217 -1.94 -13.57 -14.17
CA ASN A 217 -1.63 -13.24 -15.56
C ASN A 217 -1.29 -11.75 -15.75
N VAL A 218 -1.98 -10.84 -15.07
CA VAL A 218 -1.65 -9.41 -15.13
C VAL A 218 -0.30 -9.10 -14.47
N ALA A 219 0.06 -9.81 -13.40
CA ALA A 219 1.37 -9.66 -12.75
C ALA A 219 2.50 -10.08 -13.71
N LEU A 220 2.34 -11.21 -14.39
CA LEU A 220 3.35 -11.71 -15.32
C LEU A 220 3.50 -10.83 -16.56
N ARG A 221 2.40 -10.30 -17.11
CA ARG A 221 2.46 -9.31 -18.19
C ARG A 221 3.24 -8.05 -17.80
N CYS A 222 3.03 -7.56 -16.59
CA CYS A 222 3.74 -6.39 -16.08
C CYS A 222 5.23 -6.70 -15.87
N LEU A 223 5.56 -7.88 -15.31
CA LEU A 223 6.94 -8.32 -15.14
C LEU A 223 7.68 -8.43 -16.49
N ASP A 224 7.04 -9.05 -17.49
CA ASP A 224 7.61 -9.19 -18.83
C ASP A 224 7.93 -7.83 -19.44
N TRP A 225 6.99 -6.89 -19.36
CA TRP A 225 7.22 -5.51 -19.79
C TRP A 225 8.39 -4.85 -19.06
N CYS A 226 8.44 -4.93 -17.72
CA CYS A 226 9.54 -4.36 -16.92
C CYS A 226 10.91 -4.90 -17.32
N ARG A 227 10.98 -6.21 -17.65
CA ARG A 227 12.21 -6.88 -18.06
C ARG A 227 12.63 -6.44 -19.46
N LYS A 228 11.68 -6.39 -20.41
CA LYS A 228 11.92 -5.97 -21.79
C LYS A 228 12.42 -4.52 -21.87
N GLU A 229 11.78 -3.62 -21.13
CA GLU A 229 12.10 -2.18 -21.10
C GLU A 229 13.28 -1.83 -20.17
N LYS A 230 13.87 -2.83 -19.48
CA LYS A 230 15.03 -2.66 -18.58
C LYS A 230 14.85 -1.50 -17.59
N VAL A 231 13.69 -1.45 -16.93
CA VAL A 231 13.25 -0.28 -16.14
C VAL A 231 14.04 -0.04 -14.84
N CYS A 232 14.80 -1.03 -14.36
CA CYS A 232 15.60 -0.89 -13.14
C CYS A 232 16.89 -0.10 -13.39
N ARG A 233 16.95 1.15 -12.94
CA ARG A 233 18.08 2.07 -13.18
C ARG A 233 18.78 2.59 -11.92
N ASN A 234 18.18 2.41 -10.75
CA ASN A 234 18.69 2.93 -9.47
C ASN A 234 18.37 1.94 -8.32
N THR A 235 18.81 2.29 -7.11
CA THR A 235 18.61 1.47 -5.90
C THR A 235 17.13 1.21 -5.61
N GLN A 236 16.27 2.21 -5.76
CA GLN A 236 14.83 2.11 -5.49
C GLN A 236 14.13 1.13 -6.45
N ASN A 237 14.42 1.22 -7.75
CA ASN A 237 13.84 0.34 -8.76
C ASN A 237 14.34 -1.11 -8.59
N LEU A 238 15.59 -1.29 -8.16
CA LEU A 238 16.14 -2.61 -7.87
C LEU A 238 15.51 -3.22 -6.61
N GLY A 239 15.36 -2.43 -5.54
CA GLY A 239 14.69 -2.86 -4.31
C GLY A 239 13.25 -3.30 -4.55
N SER A 240 12.47 -2.52 -5.30
CA SER A 240 11.09 -2.89 -5.66
C SER A 240 11.03 -4.12 -6.58
N ALA A 241 11.97 -4.28 -7.52
CA ALA A 241 12.06 -5.48 -8.36
C ALA A 241 12.36 -6.75 -7.54
N ILE A 242 13.28 -6.67 -6.57
CA ILE A 242 13.58 -7.77 -5.65
C ILE A 242 12.32 -8.14 -4.87
N PHE A 243 11.64 -7.15 -4.29
CA PHE A 243 10.40 -7.37 -3.55
C PHE A 243 9.34 -8.07 -4.40
N ALA A 244 9.07 -7.57 -5.61
CA ALA A 244 8.10 -8.18 -6.52
C ALA A 244 8.44 -9.62 -6.90
N CYS A 245 9.71 -9.90 -7.21
CA CYS A 245 10.16 -11.25 -7.58
C CYS A 245 10.07 -12.22 -6.38
N VAL A 246 10.39 -11.76 -5.16
CA VAL A 246 10.20 -12.56 -3.95
C VAL A 246 8.72 -12.87 -3.72
N GLU A 247 7.82 -11.90 -3.94
CA GLU A 247 6.38 -12.14 -3.82
C GLU A 247 5.86 -13.13 -4.87
N LEU A 248 6.34 -13.08 -6.11
CA LEU A 248 6.02 -14.08 -7.14
C LEU A 248 6.53 -15.47 -6.79
N HIS A 249 7.76 -15.58 -6.27
CA HIS A 249 8.31 -16.85 -5.78
C HIS A 249 7.48 -17.42 -4.64
N ARG A 250 7.15 -16.60 -3.63
CA ARG A 250 6.27 -17.01 -2.51
C ARG A 250 4.90 -17.50 -2.97
N THR A 251 4.38 -16.94 -4.07
CA THR A 251 3.07 -17.31 -4.62
C THR A 251 3.12 -18.60 -5.45
N SER A 252 4.17 -18.81 -6.24
CA SER A 252 4.24 -19.92 -7.22
C SER A 252 5.10 -21.10 -6.77
N GLY A 253 6.10 -20.88 -5.91
CA GLY A 253 7.17 -21.82 -5.63
C GLY A 253 8.20 -21.94 -6.75
N ASP A 254 8.08 -21.20 -7.86
CA ASP A 254 9.00 -21.30 -9.00
C ASP A 254 10.31 -20.55 -8.73
N ASN A 255 11.43 -21.25 -8.87
CA ASN A 255 12.76 -20.71 -8.64
C ASN A 255 13.18 -19.67 -9.68
N ILE A 256 12.53 -19.60 -10.85
CA ILE A 256 12.82 -18.55 -11.84
C ILE A 256 12.69 -17.14 -11.23
N TYR A 257 11.72 -16.93 -10.35
CA TYR A 257 11.52 -15.64 -9.70
C TYR A 257 12.54 -15.39 -8.59
N LEU A 258 12.99 -16.44 -7.90
CA LEU A 258 14.07 -16.34 -6.93
C LEU A 258 15.39 -15.98 -7.60
N ASP A 259 15.69 -16.59 -8.75
CA ASP A 259 16.88 -16.30 -9.56
C ASP A 259 16.84 -14.86 -10.10
N LEU A 260 15.67 -14.39 -10.55
CA LEU A 260 15.46 -12.99 -10.94
C LEU A 260 15.72 -12.04 -9.76
N ALA A 261 15.17 -12.34 -8.58
CA ALA A 261 15.40 -11.54 -7.37
C ALA A 261 16.90 -11.49 -7.02
N ALA A 262 17.60 -12.62 -7.06
CA ALA A 262 19.04 -12.70 -6.81
C ALA A 262 19.84 -11.87 -7.84
N GLY A 263 19.44 -11.90 -9.12
CA GLY A 263 20.03 -11.07 -10.16
C GLY A 263 19.88 -9.57 -9.89
N TYR A 264 18.70 -9.11 -9.47
CA TYR A 264 18.49 -7.73 -9.06
C TYR A 264 19.26 -7.36 -7.78
N ALA A 265 19.32 -8.26 -6.79
CA ALA A 265 20.09 -8.06 -5.56
C ALA A 265 21.59 -7.88 -5.84
N LYS A 266 22.16 -8.70 -6.74
CA LYS A 266 23.56 -8.56 -7.15
C LYS A 266 23.84 -7.21 -7.81
N ARG A 267 22.91 -6.73 -8.66
CA ARG A 267 23.00 -5.39 -9.25
C ARG A 267 22.87 -4.28 -8.21
N LEU A 268 22.04 -4.46 -7.18
CA LEU A 268 21.87 -3.50 -6.10
C LEU A 268 23.14 -3.40 -5.24
N LEU A 269 23.76 -4.53 -4.91
CA LEU A 269 25.04 -4.57 -4.18
C LEU A 269 26.15 -3.84 -4.94
N ASN A 270 26.16 -3.90 -6.28
CA ASN A 270 27.10 -3.14 -7.10
C ASN A 270 26.91 -1.62 -7.03
N LEU A 271 25.79 -1.13 -6.48
CA LEU A 271 25.55 0.30 -6.23
C LEU A 271 25.94 0.75 -4.82
N GLN A 272 26.44 -0.17 -3.98
CA GLN A 272 26.86 0.16 -2.63
C GLN A 272 28.02 1.16 -2.67
N VAL A 273 27.86 2.26 -1.94
CA VAL A 273 28.95 3.21 -1.73
C VAL A 273 29.96 2.55 -0.78
N THR A 274 31.18 2.30 -1.26
CA THR A 274 32.25 1.64 -0.49
C THR A 274 33.26 2.61 0.10
N ASN A 275 33.20 3.90 -0.29
CA ASN A 275 34.07 4.95 0.22
C ASN A 275 33.28 5.88 1.15
N PRO A 276 33.91 6.49 2.17
CA PRO A 276 33.23 7.44 3.05
C PRO A 276 32.64 8.62 2.26
N ILE A 277 31.39 8.97 2.53
CA ILE A 277 30.70 10.12 1.92
C ILE A 277 31.21 11.45 2.53
N ASP A 278 31.66 11.41 3.80
CA ASP A 278 32.37 12.50 4.47
C ASP A 278 33.59 11.90 5.19
N SER A 279 34.79 12.39 4.88
CA SER A 279 36.04 11.96 5.53
C SER A 279 36.14 12.35 7.00
N ARG A 280 35.16 13.12 7.52
CA ARG A 280 35.05 13.54 8.93
C ARG A 280 34.06 12.71 9.73
N LEU A 281 33.30 11.82 9.10
CA LEU A 281 32.49 10.83 9.79
C LEU A 281 33.31 9.52 9.84
N PRO A 282 33.51 8.92 11.04
CA PRO A 282 34.33 7.72 11.20
C PRO A 282 33.83 6.54 10.38
#